data_AF-A0AAW4G1C0-F1
#
_entry.id   AF-A0AAW4G1C0-F1
#
_cell.length_a   1.000
_cell.length_b   1.000
_cell.length_c   1.000
_cell.angle_alpha   90.00
_cell.angle_beta   90.00
_cell.angle_gamma   90.00
#
_symmetry.space_group_name_H-M   'P 1'
#
loop_
_entity.id
_entity.type
_entity.pdbx_description
1 polymer ?
#
loop_
_entity_poly.entity_id
_entity_poly.type
_entity_poly.pdbx_seq_one_letter_code
_entity_poly.pdbx_strand_id
1 'polypeptide(L)'
;MVPAYQRTTVRADLSALPADVAAALRDHAASRQLTITDDLPAWSTRSINPPASSAIGRLLGRRANPADPDSENQTLVVLHPTHLLVVNSGAERGISALSVPLAIASIEAPESPDGFGVTGFAGDGGRPGSYYLGVGEPQGAECREAVRAAIVAAKNP
;
A
#
# COMPACT_ATOMS: atom_id res chain seq x y z
N MET A 1 17.12 12.85 -4.80
CA MET A 1 17.22 12.01 -3.59
C MET A 1 17.06 10.58 -4.07
N VAL A 2 17.95 9.65 -3.70
CA VAL A 2 17.78 8.23 -4.09
C VAL A 2 16.56 7.69 -3.34
N PRO A 3 15.64 6.95 -3.99
CA PRO A 3 14.51 6.34 -3.28
C PRO A 3 15.05 5.50 -2.13
N ALA A 4 14.50 5.68 -0.93
CA ALA A 4 14.93 4.93 0.25
C ALA A 4 14.66 3.42 0.14
N TYR A 5 13.82 3.01 -0.82
CA TYR A 5 13.42 1.63 -1.05
C TYR A 5 13.59 1.24 -2.51
N GLN A 6 13.91 -0.03 -2.75
CA GLN A 6 13.79 -0.66 -4.07
C GLN A 6 12.40 -1.31 -4.14
N ARG A 7 11.58 -0.89 -5.10
CA ARG A 7 10.19 -1.33 -5.19
C ARG A 7 9.91 -2.06 -6.49
N THR A 8 9.09 -3.11 -6.38
CA THR A 8 8.53 -3.83 -7.52
C THR A 8 7.04 -4.02 -7.26
N THR A 9 6.21 -3.44 -8.13
CA THR A 9 4.76 -3.63 -8.07
C THR A 9 4.33 -4.58 -9.17
N VAL A 10 3.56 -5.58 -8.79
CA VAL A 10 2.94 -6.54 -9.71
C VAL A 10 1.44 -6.65 -9.48
N ARG A 11 0.69 -7.06 -10.50
CA ARG A 11 -0.70 -7.51 -10.36
C ARG A 11 -0.76 -8.68 -9.37
N ALA A 12 -1.72 -8.62 -8.47
CA ALA A 12 -1.95 -9.67 -7.49
C ALA A 12 -3.19 -10.48 -7.87
N ASP A 13 -3.08 -11.80 -7.80
CA ASP A 13 -4.21 -12.72 -7.82
C ASP A 13 -4.66 -12.97 -6.38
N LEU A 14 -5.90 -12.58 -6.06
CA LEU A 14 -6.44 -12.69 -4.70
C LEU A 14 -6.57 -14.14 -4.22
N SER A 15 -6.72 -15.09 -5.15
CA SER A 15 -6.79 -16.53 -4.86
C SER A 15 -5.42 -17.13 -4.51
N ALA A 16 -4.34 -16.46 -4.90
CA ALA A 16 -2.95 -16.91 -4.72
C ALA A 16 -2.18 -16.11 -3.65
N LEU A 17 -2.89 -15.34 -2.81
CA LEU A 17 -2.25 -14.58 -1.73
C LEU A 17 -1.65 -15.51 -0.66
N PRO A 18 -0.57 -15.07 0.02
CA PRO A 18 -0.13 -15.67 1.26
C PRO A 18 -1.29 -15.78 2.27
N ALA A 19 -1.38 -16.91 2.97
CA ALA A 19 -2.55 -17.25 3.79
C ALA A 19 -2.84 -16.21 4.88
N ASP A 20 -1.79 -15.65 5.46
CA ASP A 20 -1.83 -14.62 6.50
C ASP A 20 -2.30 -13.25 5.96
N VAL A 21 -1.82 -12.84 4.78
CA VAL A 21 -2.30 -11.65 4.06
C VAL A 21 -3.75 -11.81 3.64
N ALA A 22 -4.12 -12.99 3.14
CA ALA A 22 -5.50 -13.30 2.76
C ALA A 22 -6.44 -13.28 3.96
N ALA A 23 -6.01 -13.80 5.12
CA ALA A 23 -6.76 -13.73 6.36
C ALA A 23 -6.97 -12.28 6.80
N ALA A 24 -5.91 -11.47 6.84
CA ALA A 24 -6.02 -10.06 7.23
C ALA A 24 -6.94 -9.25 6.30
N LEU A 25 -6.88 -9.50 4.98
CA LEU A 25 -7.80 -8.89 4.02
C LEU A 25 -9.25 -9.27 4.32
N ARG A 26 -9.53 -10.56 4.52
CA ARG A 26 -10.89 -11.07 4.79
C ARG A 26 -11.43 -10.57 6.12
N ASP A 27 -10.63 -10.60 7.18
CA ASP A 27 -11.03 -10.13 8.52
C ASP A 27 -11.37 -8.63 8.49
N HIS A 28 -10.51 -7.83 7.83
CA HIS A 28 -10.76 -6.40 7.68
C HIS A 28 -12.02 -6.13 6.84
N ALA A 29 -12.17 -6.82 5.70
CA ALA A 29 -13.33 -6.68 4.85
C ALA A 29 -14.63 -7.06 5.58
N ALA A 30 -14.63 -8.17 6.32
CA ALA A 30 -15.76 -8.60 7.13
C ALA A 30 -16.13 -7.56 8.20
N SER A 31 -15.13 -6.97 8.88
CA SER A 31 -15.37 -5.89 9.85
C SER A 31 -16.03 -4.64 9.25
N ARG A 32 -15.92 -4.47 7.93
CA ARG A 32 -16.50 -3.37 7.14
C ARG A 32 -17.68 -3.79 6.28
N GLN A 33 -18.16 -5.02 6.41
CA GLN A 33 -19.24 -5.59 5.60
C GLN A 33 -18.97 -5.53 4.09
N LEU A 34 -17.71 -5.70 3.69
CA LEU A 34 -17.28 -5.71 2.30
C LEU A 34 -17.15 -7.15 1.81
N THR A 35 -17.72 -7.45 0.65
CA THR A 35 -17.58 -8.76 0.01
C THR A 35 -16.36 -8.72 -0.90
N ILE A 36 -15.38 -9.60 -0.64
CA ILE A 36 -14.19 -9.74 -1.48
C ILE A 36 -14.42 -10.90 -2.44
N THR A 37 -14.31 -10.61 -3.73
CA THR A 37 -14.32 -11.60 -4.81
C THR A 37 -12.93 -11.66 -5.44
N ASP A 38 -12.56 -12.82 -6.01
CA ASP A 38 -11.20 -13.05 -6.50
C ASP A 38 -10.87 -12.23 -7.77
N ASP A 39 -11.88 -11.66 -8.43
CA ASP A 39 -11.76 -10.84 -9.65
C ASP A 39 -11.52 -9.35 -9.37
N LEU A 40 -11.50 -8.91 -8.10
CA LEU A 40 -11.24 -7.52 -7.77
C LEU A 40 -9.83 -7.10 -8.22
N PRO A 41 -9.68 -5.91 -8.85
CA PRO A 41 -8.36 -5.42 -9.24
C PRO A 41 -7.44 -5.27 -8.02
N ALA A 42 -6.31 -5.96 -8.05
CA ALA A 42 -5.32 -5.92 -6.98
C ALA A 42 -3.88 -5.82 -7.48
N TRP A 43 -3.03 -5.21 -6.66
CA TRP A 43 -1.59 -5.08 -6.89
C TRP A 43 -0.84 -5.31 -5.59
N SER A 44 0.30 -5.98 -5.70
CA SER A 44 1.24 -6.20 -4.62
C SER A 44 2.54 -5.48 -4.90
N THR A 45 2.94 -4.58 -4.01
CA THR A 45 4.23 -3.93 -4.02
C THR A 45 5.15 -4.59 -3.00
N ARG A 46 6.26 -5.17 -3.47
CA ARG A 46 7.39 -5.54 -2.64
C ARG A 46 8.30 -4.34 -2.47
N SER A 47 8.64 -3.97 -1.24
CA SER A 47 9.58 -2.88 -0.92
C SER A 47 10.77 -3.43 -0.13
N ILE A 48 11.98 -3.27 -0.68
CA ILE A 48 13.22 -3.66 -0.01
C ILE A 48 13.89 -2.40 0.56
N ASN A 49 14.26 -2.44 1.84
CA ASN A 49 15.04 -1.41 2.52
C ASN A 49 16.54 -1.78 2.45
N PRO A 50 17.30 -1.24 1.47
CA PRO A 50 18.68 -1.64 1.26
C PRO A 50 19.57 -1.24 2.44
N PRO A 51 20.77 -1.82 2.57
CA PRO A 51 21.78 -1.30 3.49
C PRO A 51 22.06 0.18 3.26
N ALA A 52 22.52 0.87 4.30
CA ALA A 52 22.92 2.28 4.20
C ALA A 52 23.97 2.49 3.09
N SER A 53 23.94 3.65 2.44
CA SER A 53 24.91 3.96 1.37
C SER A 53 26.33 4.22 1.89
N SER A 54 26.47 4.70 3.14
CA SER A 54 27.78 4.99 3.74
C SER A 54 28.51 3.74 4.21
N ALA A 55 29.84 3.72 4.07
CA ALA A 55 30.66 2.57 4.51
C ALA A 55 30.53 2.28 6.01
N ILE A 56 30.56 3.34 6.84
CA ILE A 56 30.36 3.24 8.30
C ILE A 56 28.95 2.72 8.60
N GLY A 57 27.92 3.22 7.90
CA GLY A 57 26.55 2.75 8.08
C GLY A 57 26.40 1.25 7.78
N ARG A 58 27.01 0.77 6.69
CA ARG A 58 27.03 -0.66 6.35
C ARG A 58 27.75 -1.49 7.40
N LEU A 59 28.90 -1.03 7.90
CA LEU A 59 29.65 -1.73 8.95
C LEU A 59 28.84 -1.88 10.25
N LEU A 60 28.01 -0.87 10.57
CA LEU A 60 27.10 -0.89 11.72
C LEU A 60 25.76 -1.59 11.45
N GLY A 61 25.61 -2.28 10.31
CA GLY A 61 24.37 -2.98 9.95
C GLY A 61 23.17 -2.07 9.70
N ARG A 62 23.39 -0.76 9.48
CA ARG A 62 22.31 0.21 9.29
C ARG A 62 21.66 0.05 7.92
N ARG A 63 20.36 0.34 7.87
CA ARG A 63 19.56 0.41 6.65
C ARG A 63 19.51 1.82 6.06
N ALA A 64 19.08 1.93 4.80
CA ALA A 64 18.87 3.21 4.13
C ALA A 64 17.74 4.02 4.80
N ASN A 65 16.65 3.34 5.20
CA ASN A 65 15.68 3.90 6.13
C ASN A 65 15.83 3.25 7.51
N PRO A 66 16.43 3.92 8.50
CA PRO A 66 16.60 3.37 9.85
C PRO A 66 15.32 3.38 10.69
N ALA A 67 14.28 4.13 10.29
CA ALA A 67 12.98 4.15 10.98
C ALA A 67 12.10 2.95 10.62
N ASP A 68 12.52 2.17 9.62
CA ASP A 68 11.85 0.93 9.23
C ASP A 68 12.59 -0.28 9.79
N PRO A 69 12.00 -1.01 10.77
CA PRO A 69 12.61 -2.21 11.32
C PRO A 69 12.62 -3.33 10.29
N ASP A 70 11.70 -3.30 9.32
CA ASP A 70 11.63 -4.29 8.25
C ASP A 70 12.73 -4.06 7.20
N SER A 71 13.49 -5.11 6.92
CA SER A 71 14.40 -5.13 5.77
C SER A 71 13.66 -5.27 4.44
N GLU A 72 12.46 -5.82 4.50
CA GLU A 72 11.55 -6.00 3.39
C GLU A 72 10.11 -5.98 3.92
N ASN A 73 9.22 -5.30 3.20
CA ASN A 73 7.78 -5.33 3.46
C ASN A 73 7.00 -5.46 2.15
N GLN A 74 5.74 -5.88 2.27
CA GLN A 74 4.81 -6.05 1.18
C GLN A 74 3.55 -5.24 1.45
N THR A 75 3.09 -4.50 0.45
CA THR A 75 1.82 -3.77 0.48
C THR A 75 0.92 -4.31 -0.62
N LEU A 76 -0.23 -4.86 -0.24
CA LEU A 76 -1.31 -5.24 -1.13
C LEU A 76 -2.32 -4.09 -1.21
N VAL A 77 -2.65 -3.67 -2.42
CA VAL A 77 -3.73 -2.73 -2.75
C VAL A 77 -4.84 -3.51 -3.42
N VAL A 78 -6.08 -3.35 -2.94
CA VAL A 78 -7.29 -3.95 -3.54
C VAL A 78 -8.33 -2.86 -3.80
N LEU A 79 -8.86 -2.83 -5.01
CA LEU A 79 -9.95 -1.95 -5.42
C LEU A 79 -11.28 -2.68 -5.33
N HIS A 80 -12.02 -2.43 -4.25
CA HIS A 80 -13.42 -2.79 -4.12
C HIS A 80 -14.31 -1.69 -4.73
N PRO A 81 -15.50 -1.98 -5.26
CA PRO A 81 -16.37 -0.97 -5.91
C PRO A 81 -16.66 0.28 -5.06
N THR A 82 -16.65 0.15 -3.73
CA THR A 82 -16.91 1.24 -2.80
C THR A 82 -15.69 1.68 -1.98
N HIS A 83 -14.61 0.91 -1.98
CA HIS A 83 -13.48 1.10 -1.05
C HIS A 83 -12.13 0.83 -1.71
N LEU A 84 -11.13 1.60 -1.30
CA LEU A 84 -9.72 1.21 -1.43
C LEU A 84 -9.32 0.47 -0.17
N LEU A 85 -8.83 -0.76 -0.31
CA LEU A 85 -8.26 -1.54 0.80
C LEU A 85 -6.75 -1.65 0.63
N VAL A 86 -6.05 -1.61 1.76
CA VAL A 86 -4.59 -1.72 1.83
C VAL A 86 -4.24 -2.71 2.93
N VAL A 87 -3.41 -3.71 2.61
CA VAL A 87 -2.86 -4.65 3.59
C VAL A 87 -1.35 -4.55 3.55
N ASN A 88 -0.71 -4.38 4.70
CA ASN A 88 0.74 -4.35 4.83
C ASN A 88 1.20 -5.58 5.59
N SER A 89 2.31 -6.17 5.15
CA SER A 89 2.99 -7.27 5.83
C SER A 89 4.48 -6.96 5.92
N GLY A 90 5.02 -7.06 7.14
CA GLY A 90 6.45 -6.97 7.43
C GLY A 90 6.82 -8.00 8.49
N ALA A 91 8.05 -8.51 8.45
CA ALA A 91 8.52 -9.53 9.38
C ALA A 91 8.54 -9.03 10.85
N GLU A 92 8.86 -7.77 11.07
CA GLU A 92 8.98 -7.13 12.40
C GLU A 92 7.70 -6.38 12.79
N ARG A 93 7.07 -5.66 11.85
CA ARG A 93 5.82 -4.91 12.13
C ARG A 93 4.57 -5.80 12.14
N GLY A 94 4.66 -7.02 11.62
CA GLY A 94 3.52 -7.91 11.44
C GLY A 94 2.61 -7.47 10.30
N ILE A 95 1.34 -7.89 10.37
CA ILE A 95 0.34 -7.63 9.33
C ILE A 95 -0.71 -6.64 9.83
N SER A 96 -1.05 -5.67 8.99
CA SER A 96 -2.11 -4.69 9.26
C SER A 96 -2.96 -4.45 8.01
N ALA A 97 -4.23 -4.12 8.21
CA ALA A 97 -5.14 -3.79 7.13
C ALA A 97 -5.88 -2.49 7.45
N LEU A 98 -6.12 -1.69 6.41
CA LEU A 98 -6.86 -0.45 6.48
C LEU A 98 -7.67 -0.24 5.19
N SER A 99 -8.69 0.60 5.25
CA SER A 99 -9.49 0.93 4.08
C SER A 99 -10.07 2.33 4.16
N VAL A 100 -10.39 2.89 2.99
CA VAL A 100 -11.08 4.18 2.85
C VAL A 100 -12.20 4.06 1.81
N PRO A 101 -13.40 4.61 2.07
CA PRO A 101 -14.45 4.70 1.05
C PRO A 101 -13.98 5.57 -0.12
N LEU A 102 -14.14 5.08 -1.36
CA LEU A 102 -13.68 5.80 -2.57
C LEU A 102 -14.34 7.18 -2.72
N ALA A 103 -15.59 7.33 -2.29
CA ALA A 103 -16.33 8.58 -2.34
C ALA A 103 -15.69 9.72 -1.53
N ILE A 104 -14.94 9.40 -0.47
CA ILE A 104 -14.25 10.39 0.38
C ILE A 104 -12.73 10.41 0.17
N ALA A 105 -12.18 9.37 -0.45
CA ALA A 105 -10.75 9.26 -0.70
C ALA A 105 -10.26 10.36 -1.64
N SER A 106 -9.01 10.81 -1.49
CA SER A 106 -8.39 11.77 -2.43
C SER A 106 -6.91 11.46 -2.62
N ILE A 107 -6.39 11.71 -3.83
CA ILE A 107 -4.96 11.64 -4.09
C ILE A 107 -4.28 12.92 -3.59
N GLU A 108 -3.21 12.77 -2.81
CA GLU A 108 -2.36 13.90 -2.39
C GLU A 108 -1.39 14.29 -3.51
N ALA A 109 -1.24 15.60 -3.74
CA ALA A 109 -0.27 16.16 -4.66
C ALA A 109 0.92 16.79 -3.91
N PRO A 110 2.15 16.77 -4.47
CA PRO A 110 2.51 16.13 -5.74
C PRO A 110 2.68 14.62 -5.59
N GLU A 111 2.33 13.89 -6.65
CA GLU A 111 2.62 12.46 -6.75
C GLU A 111 4.08 12.25 -7.15
N SER A 112 4.62 11.09 -6.78
CA SER A 112 5.99 10.68 -7.12
C SER A 112 5.97 9.47 -8.05
N PRO A 113 6.99 9.29 -8.91
CA PRO A 113 7.21 8.01 -9.59
C PRO A 113 7.26 6.82 -8.62
N ASP A 114 7.76 7.02 -7.40
CA ASP A 114 7.98 5.97 -6.39
C ASP A 114 6.76 5.68 -5.49
N GLY A 115 5.64 6.38 -5.70
CA GLY A 115 4.45 6.27 -4.88
C GLY A 115 3.59 7.53 -4.84
N PHE A 116 2.43 7.42 -4.19
CA PHE A 116 1.44 8.49 -4.09
C PHE A 116 0.71 8.44 -2.75
N GLY A 117 0.32 9.61 -2.24
CA GLY A 117 -0.46 9.71 -1.00
C GLY A 117 -1.96 9.57 -1.28
N VAL A 118 -2.68 8.91 -0.39
CA VAL A 118 -4.14 8.85 -0.40
C VAL A 118 -4.68 9.29 0.96
N THR A 119 -5.60 10.27 0.97
CA THR A 119 -6.29 10.73 2.19
C THR A 119 -7.69 10.16 2.31
N GLY A 120 -8.29 10.32 3.49
CA GLY A 120 -9.66 9.91 3.77
C GLY A 120 -9.75 8.72 4.71
N PHE A 121 -8.62 8.10 5.05
CA PHE A 121 -8.57 7.04 6.05
C PHE A 121 -9.00 7.58 7.42
N ALA A 122 -9.39 6.67 8.33
CA ALA A 122 -9.58 7.05 9.72
C ALA A 122 -8.25 7.62 10.26
N GLY A 123 -8.29 8.84 10.80
CA GLY A 123 -7.16 9.52 11.42
C GLY A 123 -7.49 9.99 12.82
N ASP A 124 -6.52 10.65 13.45
CA ASP A 124 -6.63 11.12 14.84
C ASP A 124 -7.20 12.54 14.93
N GLY A 125 -7.87 12.84 16.05
CA GLY A 125 -8.31 14.21 16.37
C GLY A 125 -9.33 14.81 15.40
N GLY A 126 -10.13 13.97 14.74
CA GLY A 126 -11.17 14.40 13.79
C GLY A 126 -10.65 14.82 12.41
N ARG A 127 -9.35 14.58 12.12
CA ARG A 127 -8.77 14.82 10.80
C ARG A 127 -8.69 13.51 10.02
N PRO A 128 -8.98 13.51 8.70
CA PRO A 128 -8.71 12.35 7.87
C PRO A 128 -7.24 11.98 7.92
N GLY A 129 -6.96 10.68 8.08
CA GLY A 129 -5.63 10.12 7.94
C GLY A 129 -5.22 10.07 6.47
N SER A 130 -3.90 10.16 6.26
CA SER A 130 -3.26 9.96 4.97
C SER A 130 -2.41 8.70 5.01
N TYR A 131 -2.37 7.97 3.90
CA TYR A 131 -1.54 6.79 3.73
C TYR A 131 -0.74 6.90 2.43
N TYR A 132 0.58 6.72 2.51
CA TYR A 132 1.45 6.73 1.35
C TYR A 132 1.57 5.33 0.76
N LEU A 133 1.14 5.18 -0.50
CA LEU A 133 1.27 3.93 -1.26
C LEU A 133 2.55 3.96 -2.08
N GLY A 134 3.56 3.22 -1.62
CA GLY A 134 4.78 2.98 -2.38
C GLY A 134 4.50 2.07 -3.58
N VAL A 135 4.99 2.46 -4.76
CA VAL A 135 4.89 1.65 -5.98
C VAL A 135 6.24 1.59 -6.70
N GLY A 136 6.39 0.63 -7.60
CA GLY A 136 7.56 0.50 -8.47
C GLY A 136 7.24 -0.21 -9.77
N GLU A 137 8.16 -0.18 -10.72
CA GLU A 137 8.04 -0.89 -11.99
C GLU A 137 7.88 -2.41 -11.79
N PRO A 138 7.19 -3.13 -12.70
CA PRO A 138 6.61 -2.63 -13.95
C PRO A 138 5.19 -2.06 -13.83
N GLN A 139 4.43 -2.39 -12.78
CA GLN A 139 2.99 -2.11 -12.74
C GLN A 139 2.60 -1.01 -11.74
N GLY A 140 3.58 -0.25 -11.23
CA GLY A 140 3.33 0.83 -10.29
C GLY A 140 2.52 1.99 -10.87
N ALA A 141 2.80 2.38 -12.12
CA ALA A 141 2.02 3.40 -12.82
C ALA A 141 0.57 2.94 -13.05
N GLU A 142 0.39 1.68 -13.44
CA GLU A 142 -0.93 1.08 -13.65
C GLU A 142 -1.75 1.06 -12.34
N CYS A 143 -1.14 0.65 -11.22
CA CYS A 143 -1.77 0.69 -9.90
C CYS A 143 -2.22 2.10 -9.53
N ARG A 144 -1.34 3.10 -9.69
CA ARG A 144 -1.65 4.50 -9.37
C ARG A 144 -2.82 5.04 -10.19
N GLU A 145 -2.79 4.83 -11.50
CA GLU A 145 -3.85 5.32 -12.38
C GLU A 145 -5.18 4.60 -12.13
N ALA A 146 -5.16 3.30 -11.81
CA ALA A 146 -6.38 2.58 -11.45
C ALA A 146 -6.99 3.10 -10.14
N VAL A 147 -6.18 3.37 -9.11
CA VAL A 147 -6.66 3.96 -7.85
C VAL A 147 -7.23 5.36 -8.10
N ARG A 148 -6.53 6.21 -8.87
CA ARG A 148 -7.03 7.53 -9.26
C ARG A 148 -8.37 7.43 -9.98
N ALA A 149 -8.46 6.58 -11.00
CA ALA A 149 -9.66 6.42 -11.81
C ALA A 149 -10.85 5.96 -10.95
N ALA A 150 -10.62 5.01 -10.04
CA ALA A 150 -11.66 4.53 -9.11
C ALA A 150 -12.17 5.64 -8.18
N ILE A 151 -11.27 6.47 -7.64
CA ILE A 151 -11.65 7.63 -6.81
C ILE A 151 -12.45 8.66 -7.61
N VAL A 152 -12.01 8.97 -8.84
CA VAL A 152 -12.70 9.92 -9.72
C VAL A 152 -14.09 9.42 -10.08
N ALA A 153 -14.22 8.14 -10.45
CA ALA A 153 -15.51 7.52 -10.77
C ALA A 153 -16.46 7.55 -9.56
N ALA A 154 -15.98 7.22 -8.36
CA ALA A 154 -16.82 7.22 -7.15
C ALA A 154 -17.34 8.62 -6.75
N LYS A 155 -16.66 9.69 -7.15
CA LYS A 155 -17.08 11.08 -6.91
C LYS A 155 -17.98 11.64 -8.00
N ASN A 156 -18.05 10.98 -9.16
CA ASN A 156 -18.87 11.39 -10.30
C ASN A 156 -19.71 10.19 -10.80
N PRO A 157 -20.66 9.71 -9.97
CA PRO A 157 -21.47 8.52 -10.28
C PRO A 157 -22.44 8.73 -11.44
#